data_AF-A0A258W0I1-F1
#
_entry.id   AF-A0A258W0I1-F1
#
_cell.length_a   1.000
_cell.length_b   1.000
_cell.length_c   1.000
_cell.angle_alpha   90.00
_cell.angle_beta   90.00
_cell.angle_gamma   90.00
#
_symmetry.space_group_name_H-M   'P 1'
#
loop_
_entity.id
_entity.type
_entity.pdbx_description
1 polymer ?
#
loop_
_entity_poly.entity_id
_entity_poly.type
_entity_poly.pdbx_seq_one_letter_code
_entity_poly.pdbx_strand_id
1 'polypeptide(L)' 'MKTLLLLDDDQNHLDQLKAALSDEYKVITAIEAGLAFRLLGQARPDLMIVDLNMPEVSGLDV' A
#
# COMPACT_ATOMS: atom_id res chain seq x y z
N MET A 1 -4.14 -16.90 -3.51
CA MET A 1 -2.99 -15.97 -3.60
C MET A 1 -3.24 -14.86 -2.60
N LYS A 2 -2.28 -14.59 -1.69
CA LYS A 2 -2.45 -13.54 -0.69
C LYS A 2 -2.32 -12.17 -1.34
N THR A 3 -3.06 -11.19 -0.85
CA THR A 3 -3.10 -9.81 -1.36
C THR A 3 -2.40 -8.87 -0.39
N LEU A 4 -1.47 -8.07 -0.90
CA LEU A 4 -0.75 -7.04 -0.15
C LEU A 4 -1.20 -5.66 -0.59
N LEU A 5 -1.45 -4.75 0.36
CA LEU A 5 -1.62 -3.33 0.10
C LEU A 5 -0.37 -2.57 0.54
N LEU A 6 0.25 -1.83 -0.37
CA LEU A 6 1.38 -0.96 -0.09
C LEU A 6 0.89 0.50 -0.08
N LEU A 7 1.19 1.25 0.97
CA LEU A 7 0.90 2.67 1.10
C LEU A 7 2.20 3.43 1.37
N ASP A 8 2.59 4.27 0.42
CA ASP A 8 3.81 5.09 0.45
C ASP A 8 3.59 6.27 -0.52
N ASP A 9 3.95 7.50 -0.15
CA ASP A 9 3.77 8.67 -1.02
C ASP A 9 4.84 8.78 -2.12
N ASP A 10 5.91 7.97 -2.07
CA ASP A 10 6.89 7.82 -3.14
C ASP A 10 6.50 6.69 -4.12
N GLN A 11 6.10 7.08 -5.33
CA GLN A 11 5.76 6.15 -6.40
C GLN A 11 6.92 5.21 -6.77
N ASN A 12 8.17 5.64 -6.66
CA ASN A 12 9.32 4.79 -6.98
C ASN A 12 9.49 3.66 -5.95
N HIS A 13 9.23 3.93 -4.66
CA HIS A 13 9.22 2.89 -3.63
C HIS A 13 8.11 1.87 -3.88
N LEU A 14 6.91 2.34 -4.21
CA LEU A 14 5.79 1.48 -4.55
C LEU A 14 6.11 0.56 -5.74
N ASP A 15 6.72 1.11 -6.80
CA ASP A 15 7.06 0.33 -8.00
C ASP A 15 8.15 -0.72 -7.72
N GLN A 16 9.16 -0.36 -6.93
CA GLN A 16 10.22 -1.30 -6.51
C GLN A 16 9.67 -2.45 -5.66
N LEU A 17 8.86 -2.14 -4.65
CA LEU A 17 8.25 -3.15 -3.78
C LEU A 17 7.26 -4.03 -4.55
N LYS A 18 6.48 -3.43 -5.46
CA LYS A 18 5.58 -4.17 -6.33
C LYS A 18 6.34 -5.14 -7.22
N ALA A 19 7.41 -4.70 -7.87
CA ALA A 19 8.24 -5.58 -8.69
C ALA A 19 8.83 -6.73 -7.86
N ALA A 20 9.29 -6.46 -6.63
CA ALA A 20 9.87 -7.47 -5.76
C ALA A 20 8.87 -8.49 -5.21
N LEU A 21 7.60 -8.12 -5.04
CA LEU A 21 6.59 -8.95 -4.34
C LEU A 21 5.52 -9.57 -5.27
N SER A 22 5.45 -9.15 -6.55
CA SER A 22 4.39 -9.58 -7.47
C SER A 22 4.48 -11.05 -7.88
N ASP A 23 5.63 -11.71 -7.71
CA ASP A 23 5.80 -13.14 -8.00
C ASP A 23 5.11 -14.03 -6.96
N GLU A 24 4.95 -13.55 -5.72
CA GLU A 24 4.39 -14.30 -4.59
C GLU A 24 3.01 -13.80 -4.15
N TYR A 25 2.73 -12.51 -4.38
CA TYR A 25 1.54 -11.83 -3.86
C TYR A 25 0.79 -11.06 -4.94
N LYS A 26 -0.51 -10.91 -4.76
CA LYS A 26 -1.27 -9.88 -5.48
C LYS A 26 -1.00 -8.53 -4.84
N VAL A 27 -0.17 -7.71 -5.46
CA VAL A 27 0.19 -6.39 -4.93
C VAL A 27 -0.78 -5.32 -5.41
N ILE A 28 -1.33 -4.56 -4.48
CA ILE A 28 -2.13 -3.35 -4.68
C ILE A 28 -1.36 -2.19 -4.04
N THR A 29 -1.33 -1.03 -4.69
CA THR A 29 -0.57 0.14 -4.23
C THR A 29 -1.49 1.33 -4.04
N ALA A 30 -1.16 2.19 -3.08
CA ALA A 30 -1.81 3.47 -2.82
C ALA A 30 -0.74 4.52 -2.54
N ILE A 31 -0.86 5.69 -3.17
CA ILE A 31 0.04 6.85 -2.97
C ILE A 31 -0.41 7.74 -1.81
N GLU A 32 -1.65 7.57 -1.35
CA GLU A 32 -2.23 8.39 -0.29
C GLU A 32 -3.21 7.58 0.56
N ALA A 33 -3.37 7.98 1.82
CA ALA A 33 -4.25 7.30 2.77
C ALA A 33 -5.70 7.20 2.27
N GLY A 34 -6.21 8.26 1.63
CA GLY A 34 -7.57 8.29 1.08
C GLY A 34 -7.82 7.18 0.05
N LEU A 35 -6.85 6.93 -0.84
CA LEU A 35 -6.91 5.83 -1.79
C LEU A 35 -6.82 4.48 -1.09
N ALA A 36 -5.92 4.33 -0.11
CA ALA A 36 -5.80 3.09 0.67
C ALA A 36 -7.12 2.73 1.37
N PHE A 37 -7.79 3.69 2.02
CA PHE A 37 -9.10 3.43 2.66
C PHE A 37 -10.18 3.04 1.66
N ARG A 38 -10.23 3.66 0.47
CA ARG A 38 -11.16 3.26 -0.59
C ARG A 38 -10.88 1.82 -1.05
N LEU A 39 -9.61 1.47 -1.22
CA LEU A 39 -9.19 0.13 -1.61
C LEU A 39 -9.52 -0.91 -0.53
N LEU A 40 -9.37 -0.59 0.75
CA LEU A 40 -9.79 -1.45 1.87
C LEU A 40 -11.31 -1.66 1.92
N GLY A 41 -12.10 -0.73 1.38
CA GLY A 41 -13.55 -0.89 1.22
C GLY A 41 -13.95 -1.80 0.04
N GLN A 42 -13.10 -1.90 -0.98
CA GLN A 42 -13.36 -2.65 -2.22
C GLN A 42 -12.68 -4.02 -2.28
N ALA A 43 -11.53 -4.14 -1.62
CA ALA A 43 -10.71 -5.33 -1.53
C ALA A 43 -10.51 -5.71 -0.06
N ARG A 44 -10.14 -6.97 0.19
CA ARG A 44 -9.69 -7.42 1.52
C ARG A 44 -8.24 -7.90 1.43
N PRO A 45 -7.27 -6.97 1.56
CA PRO A 45 -5.86 -7.35 1.68
C PRO A 45 -5.64 -8.23 2.90
N ASP A 46 -4.71 -9.18 2.80
CA ASP A 46 -4.29 -10.02 3.92
C ASP A 46 -3.30 -9.27 4.84
N LEU A 47 -2.58 -8.30 4.29
CA LEU A 47 -1.61 -7.46 4.99
C LEU A 47 -1.49 -6.11 4.28
N MET A 48 -1.25 -5.05 5.07
CA MET A 48 -0.94 -3.70 4.61
C MET A 48 0.44 -3.30 5.12
N ILE A 49 1.25 -2.71 4.24
CA ILE A 49 2.54 -2.10 4.56
C ILE A 49 2.38 -0.60 4.35
N VAL A 50 2.75 0.19 5.35
CA VAL A 50 2.51 1.63 5.39
C VAL A 50 3.82 2.35 5.68
N ASP A 51 4.16 3.35 4.88
CA ASP A 51 5.21 4.29 5.23
C ASP A 51 4.74 5.21 6.37
N LEU A 52 5.57 5.34 7.39
CA LEU A 52 5.30 6.18 8.55
C LEU A 52 5.53 7.66 8.24
N ASN A 53 6.40 7.96 7.27
CA ASN A 53 6.87 9.32 6.97
C ASN A 53 6.11 9.96 5.82
N MET A 54 4.78 9.91 5.84
CA MET A 54 3.94 10.61 4.87
C MET A 54 3.63 12.06 5.31
N PRO A 55 3.73 13.05 4.40
CA PRO A 55 3.62 14.48 4.73
C PRO A 55 2.19 14.96 5.03
N GLU A 56 1.15 14.31 4.50
CA GLU A 56 -0.24 14.75 4.67
C GLU A 56 -0.98 14.05 5.81
N VAL A 57 -0.77 12.75 5.97
CA VAL A 57 -1.37 11.91 7.03
C VAL A 57 -0.28 11.00 7.53
N SER A 58 0.01 10.99 8.83
CA SER A 58 1.02 10.05 9.35
C SER A 58 0.53 8.62 9.13
N GLY A 59 1.44 7.71 8.75
CA GLY A 59 1.13 6.28 8.66
C GLY A 59 0.67 5.65 9.99
N LEU A 60 0.84 6.36 11.12
CA LEU A 60 0.31 5.97 12.43
C LEU A 60 -1.18 6.26 12.61
N ASP A 61 -1.74 7.19 11.83
CA ASP A 61 -3.15 7.58 11.87
C ASP A 61 -4.00 6.78 10.86
N VAL A 62 -3.38 5.85 10.14
CA VAL A 62 -3.98 4.95 9.13
C VAL A 62 -4.28 3.58 9.72
#